data_AF-A0A8T3M0X4-F1
#
_entry.id   AF-A0A8T3M0X4-F1
#
_cell.length_a   1.000
_cell.length_b   1.000
_cell.length_c   1.000
_cell.angle_alpha   90.00
_cell.angle_beta   90.00
_cell.angle_gamma   90.00
#
_symmetry.space_group_name_H-M   'P 1'
#
loop_
_entity.id
_entity.type
_entity.pdbx_description
1 polymer ?
#
loop_
_entity_poly.entity_id
_entity_poly.type
_entity_poly.pdbx_seq_one_letter_code
_entity_poly.pdbx_strand_id
1 'polypeptide(L)' 'LQLTLRKGREVIDGICFGREEDLSGTLREGQALDIVARLASRVFGGFESLQLEIRDVAPAGALAGSGRPA' A
#
# COMPACT_ATOMS: atom_id res chain seq x y z
N LEU A 1 10.52 0.63 -3.88
CA LEU A 1 10.28 0.78 -2.42
C LEU A 1 9.42 -0.37 -1.89
N GLN A 2 9.84 -1.06 -0.83
CA GLN A 2 9.04 -2.08 -0.14
C GLN A 2 8.42 -1.49 1.13
N LEU A 3 7.19 -1.86 1.44
CA LEU A 3 6.41 -1.39 2.59
C LEU A 3 5.82 -2.56 3.36
N THR A 4 5.84 -2.49 4.68
CA THR A 4 5.08 -3.41 5.54
C THR A 4 3.81 -2.71 5.98
N LEU A 5 2.66 -3.20 5.50
CA LEU A 5 1.36 -2.59 5.77
C LEU A 5 0.63 -3.36 6.85
N ARG A 6 -0.15 -2.65 7.65
CA ARG A 6 -0.98 -3.25 8.69
C ARG A 6 -2.43 -2.77 8.55
N LYS A 7 -3.36 -3.72 8.53
CA LYS A 7 -4.81 -3.46 8.68
C LYS A 7 -5.27 -4.23 9.90
N GLY A 8 -5.57 -3.56 11.01
CA GLY A 8 -5.91 -4.27 12.25
C GLY A 8 -4.75 -5.12 12.76
N ARG A 9 -4.92 -6.45 12.75
CA ARG A 9 -3.90 -7.44 13.15
C ARG A 9 -3.18 -8.04 11.94
N GLU A 10 -3.75 -7.87 10.75
CA GLU A 10 -3.25 -8.39 9.49
C GLU A 10 -2.06 -7.56 9.02
N VAL A 11 -0.99 -8.24 8.64
CA VAL A 11 0.23 -7.65 8.07
C VAL A 11 0.40 -8.16 6.65
N ILE A 12 0.60 -7.25 5.70
CA ILE A 12 0.71 -7.55 4.28
C ILE A 12 1.89 -6.78 3.70
N ASP A 13 2.70 -7.45 2.89
CA ASP A 13 3.78 -6.80 2.16
C ASP A 13 3.25 -6.03 0.95
N GLY A 14 3.66 -4.77 0.87
CA GLY A 14 3.42 -3.87 -0.24
C GLY A 14 4.71 -3.59 -1.01
N ILE A 15 4.59 -3.42 -2.33
CA ILE A 15 5.71 -3.00 -3.18
C ILE A 15 5.27 -1.89 -4.12
N CYS A 16 6.09 -0.84 -4.21
CA CYS A 16 5.96 0.26 -5.15
C CYS A 16 7.14 0.26 -6.13
N PHE A 17 6.85 0.38 -7.43
CA PHE A 17 7.84 0.56 -8.48
C PHE A 17 7.78 1.98 -9.05
N GLY A 18 8.94 2.63 -9.24
CA GLY A 18 9.02 3.96 -9.88
C GLY A 18 8.41 5.10 -9.07
N ARG A 19 8.20 4.90 -7.77
CA ARG A 19 7.56 5.85 -6.83
C ARG A 19 8.36 6.01 -5.54
N GLU A 20 9.68 6.07 -5.67
CA GLU A 20 10.56 6.24 -4.51
C GLU A 20 10.69 7.71 -4.13
N GLU A 21 10.81 8.59 -5.11
CA GLU A 21 11.02 10.03 -4.90
C GLU A 21 9.79 10.74 -4.31
N ASP A 22 8.59 10.32 -4.70
CA ASP A 22 7.31 10.90 -4.23
C ASP A 22 6.86 10.32 -2.88
N LEU A 23 7.05 9.02 -2.66
CA LEU A 23 6.57 8.35 -1.45
C LEU A 23 7.56 8.41 -0.28
N SER A 24 8.88 8.40 -0.53
CA SER A 24 9.87 8.34 0.56
C SER A 24 9.84 9.54 1.51
N GLY A 25 9.49 10.74 1.01
CA GLY A 25 9.33 11.93 1.84
C GLY A 25 7.99 12.05 2.56
N THR A 26 6.98 11.31 2.08
CA THR A 26 5.58 11.46 2.51
C THR A 26 5.17 10.38 3.51
N LEU A 27 5.75 9.19 3.40
CA LEU A 27 5.43 8.04 4.24
C LEU A 27 6.16 8.09 5.57
N ARG A 28 5.41 7.98 6.66
CA ARG A 28 5.96 7.76 8.00
C ARG A 28 5.45 6.45 8.59
N GLU A 29 6.29 5.84 9.41
CA GLU A 29 5.91 4.63 10.12
C GLU A 29 4.71 4.91 11.04
N GLY A 30 3.75 3.97 11.08
CA GLY A 30 2.51 4.12 11.83
C GLY A 30 1.46 5.04 11.21
N GLN A 31 1.76 5.70 10.09
CA GLN A 31 0.79 6.54 9.39
C GLN A 31 -0.35 5.70 8.80
N ALA A 32 -1.58 6.18 8.97
CA ALA A 32 -2.75 5.62 8.30
C ALA A 32 -2.84 6.14 6.86
N LEU A 33 -3.06 5.24 5.91
CA LEU A 33 -3.04 5.51 4.47
C LEU A 33 -4.24 4.85 3.79
N ASP A 34 -4.77 5.54 2.78
CA ASP A 34 -5.64 4.94 1.77
C ASP A 34 -4.76 4.53 0.57
N ILE A 35 -4.91 3.29 0.11
CA ILE A 35 -4.06 2.74 -0.95
C ILE A 35 -4.89 2.18 -2.11
N VAL A 36 -4.41 2.39 -3.33
CA VAL A 36 -4.86 1.68 -4.53
C VAL A 36 -3.78 0.69 -4.91
N ALA A 37 -4.13 -0.60 -4.95
CA ALA A 37 -3.16 -1.66 -5.21
C ALA A 37 -3.77 -2.81 -6.02
N ARG A 38 -2.90 -3.59 -6.63
CA ARG A 38 -3.24 -4.86 -7.29
C ARG A 38 -2.67 -6.02 -6.48
N LEU A 39 -3.46 -7.07 -6.28
CA LEU A 39 -2.95 -8.32 -5.72
C LEU A 39 -1.98 -8.98 -6.73
N ALA A 40 -0.79 -9.32 -6.26
CA ALA A 40 0.23 -10.00 -7.04
C ALA A 40 0.69 -11.27 -6.31
N SER A 41 0.86 -12.36 -7.06
CA SER A 41 1.54 -13.56 -6.60
C SER A 41 2.99 -13.52 -7.08
N ARG A 42 3.93 -13.88 -6.21
CA ARG A 42 5.36 -13.99 -6.52
C ARG A 42 5.94 -15.23 -5.85
N VAL A 43 6.87 -15.88 -6.54
CA VAL A 43 7.62 -17.01 -5.99
C VAL A 43 8.98 -16.52 -5.50
N PHE A 44 9.27 -16.74 -4.22
CA PHE A 44 10.56 -16.45 -3.61
C PHE A 44 11.00 -17.62 -2.73
N GLY A 45 12.25 -18.07 -2.88
CA GLY A 45 12.76 -19.22 -2.13
C GLY A 45 11.98 -20.53 -2.37
N GLY A 46 11.26 -20.64 -3.49
CA GLY A 46 10.39 -21.77 -3.80
C GLY A 46 8.99 -21.70 -3.19
N PHE A 47 8.66 -20.64 -2.46
CA PHE A 47 7.34 -20.43 -1.86
C PHE A 47 6.57 -19.35 -2.61
N GLU A 48 5.26 -19.58 -2.79
CA GLU A 48 4.35 -18.56 -3.30
C GLU A 48 3.97 -17.59 -2.17
N SER A 49 4.15 -16.30 -2.45
CA SER A 49 3.79 -15.19 -1.57
C SER A 49 2.84 -14.25 -2.29
N LEU A 50 1.79 -13.85 -1.58
CA LEU A 50 0.87 -12.80 -2.03
C LEU A 50 1.34 -11.44 -1.51
N GLN A 51 1.36 -10.44 -2.40
CA GLN A 51 1.77 -9.07 -2.10
C GLN A 51 0.84 -8.07 -2.77
N LEU A 52 0.83 -6.84 -2.26
CA LEU A 52 0.12 -5.72 -2.88
C LEU A 52 1.09 -4.89 -3.72
N GLU A 53 0.90 -4.86 -5.02
CA GLU A 53 1.58 -3.90 -5.89
C GLU A 53 0.83 -2.58 -5.84
N ILE A 54 1.43 -1.60 -5.17
CA ILE A 54 0.82 -0.31 -4.89
C ILE A 54 0.92 0.57 -6.14
N ARG A 55 -0.23 1.10 -6.55
CA ARG A 55 -0.39 2.03 -7.67
C ARG A 55 -0.53 3.46 -7.20
N ASP A 56 -1.23 3.67 -6.09
CA ASP A 56 -1.41 4.99 -5.50
C ASP A 56 -1.61 4.97 -3.98
N VAL A 57 -1.29 6.10 -3.35
CA VAL A 57 -1.34 6.27 -1.89
C VAL A 57 -1.79 7.69 -1.56
N ALA A 58 -2.69 7.81 -0.58
CA ALA A 58 -3.06 9.07 0.02
C ALA A 58 -3.09 8.96 1.56
N PRO A 59 -2.97 10.07 2.30
CA PRO A 59 -3.29 10.06 3.73
C PRO A 59 -4.72 9.55 3.95
N ALA A 60 -4.92 8.76 5.00
CA ALA A 60 -6.25 8.22 5.31
C ALA A 60 -7.30 9.34 5.40
N GLY A 61 -8.43 9.14 4.73
CA GLY A 61 -9.54 10.08 4.71
C GLY A 61 -9.41 11.18 3.66
N ALA A 62 -8.32 11.24 2.89
CA ALA A 62 -8.17 12.20 1.79
C ALA A 62 -9.26 12.04 0.71
N LEU A 63 -9.80 10.81 0.55
CA LEU A 63 -10.86 10.51 -0.41
C LEU A 63 -12.27 10.58 0.18
N ALA A 64 -12.42 10.85 1.49
CA ALA A 64 -13.73 10.86 2.16
C ALA A 64 -14.65 12.01 1.70
N GLY A 65 -14.14 12.98 0.93
CA GLY A 65 -14.91 14.11 0.38
C GLY A 65 -15.43 13.91 -1.06
N SER A 66 -15.06 12.84 -1.76
CA SER A 66 -15.46 12.62 -3.17
C SER A 66 -16.56 11.58 -3.37
N GLY A 67 -17.01 10.93 -2.29
CA GLY A 67 -18.15 10.02 -2.31
C GLY A 67 -19.46 10.76 -2.10
N ARG A 68 -20.24 10.96 -3.17
CA ARG A 68 -21.68 11.18 -3.05
C ARG A 68 -22.28 10.02 -2.23
N PRO A 69 -23.07 10.26 -1.17
CA PRO A 69 -23.75 9.18 -0.46
C PRO A 69 -24.75 8.50 -1.42
N ALA A 70 -24.80 7.16 -1.35
CA ALA A 70 -25.81 6.36 -2.02
C ALA A 70 -27.22 6.70 -1.52
#